data_AF-A0A532DKM1-F1
#
_entry.id   AF-A0A532DKM1-F1
#
_cell.length_a   1.000
_cell.length_b   1.000
_cell.length_c   1.000
_cell.angle_alpha   90.00
_cell.angle_beta   90.00
_cell.angle_gamma   90.00
#
_symmetry.space_group_name_H-M   'P 1'
#
loop_
_entity.id
_entity.type
_entity.pdbx_description
1 polymer ?
#
loop_
_entity_poly.entity_id
_entity_poly.type
_entity_poly.pdbx_seq_one_letter_code
_entity_poly.pdbx_strand_id
1 'polypeptide(L)'
;MVLRDHIAQLNEGLADRDQLRAEVAKLAKVRDRVHQLEVELSDREAAHRGTLQQFEQSLTERDTRISEFNASAVAQLDEVRVAQQAYQDSEHAQELLKEDIRVLHNRIAQLNEDLADRDRLRTQLKKLESVQSRVHQLEVELSDREAVHRGTNKQLEQSLAERDRRISKFDANAAAQTDKLHEAQQACRTAEQSQEVLKEEIRVLREQIAQLNEGLADRDQLRAQVKKLESARDRVHQLEVELSDREAVHRGTIQQLEQSIAERDRRVSEFDSLAAAQAAEVQDTLEACRTAEQAREVQKEEIRVLREQIAQLNKDLAGRDRLRAQVEKLESIQARVHQLEVELSDREAAHRSTIKQIEKSLAERDRRIDELMPTTNLLREKGTELKELEKKYARTVQEYKSEVVQLQEQCAAQEQLREQLQLNAQQLQGRDEQMANLNRQLQDLQAERQHLAQTVQSIPGKDEQIDRLQQRLKELRGTLREKAVPAKTAPTKEGSRQARQNGAEPSTSAGQPKVTKNKQEDDLKKIHGIGPALAQTLHKLGTHTFIQIARWKQEDIEKIAKKLETDPERIKREKWIADAKKQHYQKYGERL
;
A
#
# COMPACT_ATOMS: atom_id res chain seq x y z
N MET A 1 -157.09 -0.51 81.73
CA MET A 1 -155.64 -0.39 82.03
C MET A 1 -154.79 -1.20 81.03
N VAL A 2 -155.14 -2.45 80.71
CA VAL A 2 -154.33 -3.37 79.87
C VAL A 2 -154.10 -2.94 78.40
N LEU A 3 -155.03 -2.23 77.76
CA LEU A 3 -154.89 -1.82 76.34
C LEU A 3 -153.90 -0.68 76.10
N ARG A 4 -153.57 0.13 77.12
CA ARG A 4 -152.56 1.21 76.98
C ARG A 4 -151.14 0.65 77.00
N ASP A 5 -150.89 -0.35 77.83
CA ASP A 5 -149.55 -0.95 77.97
C ASP A 5 -149.14 -1.73 76.71
N HIS A 6 -150.10 -2.36 76.03
CA HIS A 6 -149.81 -3.10 74.79
C HIS A 6 -149.51 -2.18 73.59
N ILE A 7 -150.15 -1.00 73.54
CA ILE A 7 -149.86 0.03 72.54
C ILE A 7 -148.50 0.69 72.82
N ALA A 8 -148.14 0.86 74.10
CA ALA A 8 -146.82 1.36 74.48
C ALA A 8 -145.69 0.39 74.08
N GLN A 9 -145.85 -0.91 74.34
CA GLN A 9 -144.88 -1.95 73.93
C GLN A 9 -144.74 -2.09 72.40
N LEU A 10 -145.83 -1.96 71.66
CA LEU A 10 -145.79 -1.96 70.18
C LEU A 10 -145.11 -0.70 69.63
N ASN A 11 -145.31 0.46 70.25
CA ASN A 11 -144.63 1.69 69.86
C ASN A 11 -143.14 1.68 70.24
N GLU A 12 -142.78 1.05 71.36
CA GLU A 12 -141.40 0.85 71.80
C GLU A 12 -140.66 -0.12 70.87
N GLY A 13 -141.29 -1.23 70.49
CA GLY A 13 -140.74 -2.17 69.49
C GLY A 13 -140.66 -1.60 68.07
N LEU A 14 -141.55 -0.66 67.70
CA LEU A 14 -141.45 0.09 66.44
C LEU A 14 -140.30 1.11 66.49
N ALA A 15 -140.13 1.80 67.61
CA ALA A 15 -139.00 2.70 67.84
C ALA A 15 -137.66 1.96 67.82
N ASP A 16 -137.57 0.78 68.44
CA ASP A 16 -136.39 -0.09 68.40
C ASP A 16 -136.10 -0.58 66.97
N ARG A 17 -137.15 -0.91 66.19
CA ARG A 17 -136.99 -1.31 64.79
C ARG A 17 -136.52 -0.16 63.90
N ASP A 18 -137.03 1.05 64.14
CA ASP A 18 -136.62 2.24 63.41
C ASP A 18 -135.20 2.68 63.82
N GLN A 19 -134.82 2.46 65.09
CA GLN A 19 -133.46 2.66 65.59
C GLN A 19 -132.49 1.63 64.99
N LEU A 20 -132.87 0.35 64.91
CA LEU A 20 -132.10 -0.69 64.21
C LEU A 20 -131.99 -0.42 62.72
N ARG A 21 -133.05 0.05 62.06
CA ARG A 21 -132.98 0.49 60.64
C ARG A 21 -132.04 1.68 60.48
N ALA A 22 -132.05 2.63 61.41
CA ALA A 22 -131.12 3.74 61.41
C ALA A 22 -129.66 3.29 61.64
N GLU A 23 -129.43 2.29 62.49
CA GLU A 23 -128.11 1.68 62.68
C GLU A 23 -127.65 0.87 61.47
N VAL A 24 -128.52 0.07 60.85
CA VAL A 24 -128.22 -0.64 59.60
C VAL A 24 -127.92 0.34 58.47
N ALA A 25 -128.65 1.46 58.38
CA ALA A 25 -128.37 2.52 57.41
C ALA A 25 -127.03 3.23 57.71
N LYS A 26 -126.67 3.43 58.98
CA LYS A 26 -125.33 3.92 59.37
C LYS A 26 -124.24 2.92 59.00
N LEU A 27 -124.44 1.62 59.24
CA LEU A 27 -123.50 0.56 58.86
C LEU A 27 -123.35 0.42 57.34
N ALA A 28 -124.44 0.62 56.57
CA ALA A 28 -124.37 0.68 55.12
C ALA A 28 -123.52 1.88 54.65
N LYS A 29 -123.71 3.07 55.23
CA LYS A 29 -122.85 4.23 54.96
C LYS A 29 -121.39 3.98 55.34
N VAL A 30 -121.12 3.29 56.44
CA VAL A 30 -119.76 2.90 56.83
C VAL A 30 -119.17 1.90 55.84
N ARG A 31 -119.94 0.91 55.39
CA ARG A 31 -119.51 -0.06 54.37
C ARG A 31 -119.17 0.61 53.05
N ASP A 32 -120.03 1.51 52.57
CA ASP A 32 -119.79 2.28 51.35
C ASP A 32 -118.53 3.15 51.49
N ARG A 33 -118.33 3.73 52.68
CA ARG A 33 -117.12 4.50 52.99
C ARG A 33 -115.85 3.63 53.03
N VAL A 34 -115.93 2.42 53.56
CA VAL A 34 -114.83 1.45 53.57
C VAL A 34 -114.48 1.02 52.13
N HIS A 35 -115.46 0.64 51.32
CA HIS A 35 -115.21 0.33 49.90
C HIS A 35 -114.59 1.52 49.15
N GLN A 36 -115.06 2.74 49.41
CA GLN A 36 -114.48 3.93 48.79
C GLN A 36 -113.01 4.12 49.20
N LEU A 37 -112.67 3.89 50.47
CA LEU A 37 -111.29 3.94 50.96
C LEU A 37 -110.42 2.79 50.41
N GLU A 38 -110.97 1.59 50.23
CA GLU A 38 -110.28 0.46 49.61
C GLU A 38 -109.92 0.75 48.15
N VAL A 39 -110.84 1.35 47.40
CA VAL A 39 -110.58 1.81 46.02
C VAL A 39 -109.54 2.93 46.00
N GLU A 40 -109.68 3.94 46.86
CA GLU A 40 -108.69 5.03 46.97
C GLU A 40 -107.29 4.53 47.38
N LEU A 41 -107.20 3.49 48.22
CA LEU A 41 -105.95 2.84 48.60
C LEU A 41 -105.36 2.05 47.42
N SER A 42 -106.17 1.25 46.73
CA SER A 42 -105.74 0.51 45.54
C SER A 42 -105.23 1.44 44.44
N ASP A 43 -105.91 2.56 44.20
CA ASP A 43 -105.51 3.59 43.23
C ASP A 43 -104.20 4.27 43.65
N ARG A 44 -104.02 4.58 44.94
CA ARG A 44 -102.75 5.10 45.48
C ARG A 44 -101.62 4.07 45.35
N GLU A 45 -101.86 2.81 45.66
CA GLU A 45 -100.86 1.75 45.53
C GLU A 45 -100.45 1.54 44.07
N ALA A 46 -101.42 1.60 43.14
CA ALA A 46 -101.15 1.55 41.71
C ALA A 46 -100.30 2.75 41.25
N ALA A 47 -100.61 3.96 41.72
CA ALA A 47 -99.82 5.15 41.45
C ALA A 47 -98.39 5.03 42.01
N HIS A 48 -98.24 4.56 43.27
CA HIS A 48 -96.93 4.34 43.88
C HIS A 48 -96.11 3.27 43.15
N ARG A 49 -96.74 2.14 42.76
CA ARG A 49 -96.10 1.12 41.91
C ARG A 49 -95.62 1.71 40.59
N GLY A 50 -96.45 2.53 39.93
CA GLY A 50 -96.07 3.22 38.70
C GLY A 50 -94.85 4.16 38.89
N THR A 51 -94.84 4.94 39.97
CA THR A 51 -93.69 5.82 40.28
C THR A 51 -92.42 5.04 40.61
N LEU A 52 -92.53 3.93 41.36
CA LEU A 52 -91.38 3.06 41.66
C LEU A 52 -90.80 2.44 40.39
N GLN A 53 -91.66 1.97 39.49
CA GLN A 53 -91.23 1.39 38.22
C GLN A 53 -90.51 2.41 37.33
N GLN A 54 -90.97 3.67 37.32
CA GLN A 54 -90.27 4.77 36.63
C GLN A 54 -88.91 5.10 37.26
N PHE A 55 -88.82 5.08 38.60
CA PHE A 55 -87.56 5.27 39.31
C PHE A 55 -86.57 4.13 39.03
N GLU A 56 -87.03 2.88 39.04
CA GLU A 56 -86.21 1.71 38.70
C GLU A 56 -85.69 1.79 37.26
N GLN A 57 -86.54 2.16 36.30
CA GLN A 57 -86.11 2.39 34.92
C GLN A 57 -85.03 3.49 34.85
N SER A 58 -85.23 4.62 35.52
CA SER A 58 -84.23 5.70 35.55
C SER A 58 -82.91 5.27 36.21
N LEU A 59 -82.95 4.41 37.23
CA LEU A 59 -81.75 3.84 37.84
C LEU A 59 -81.01 2.92 36.87
N THR A 60 -81.73 2.03 36.17
CA THR A 60 -81.10 1.16 35.16
C THR A 60 -80.48 1.94 33.99
N GLU A 61 -81.12 3.02 33.55
CA GLU A 61 -80.57 3.93 32.53
C GLU A 61 -79.32 4.67 33.04
N ARG A 62 -79.27 4.99 34.33
CA ARG A 62 -78.07 5.58 34.94
C ARG A 62 -76.94 4.57 35.05
N ASP A 63 -77.23 3.36 35.49
CA ASP A 63 -76.24 2.29 35.65
C ASP A 63 -75.62 1.90 34.31
N THR A 64 -76.43 1.84 33.25
CA THR A 64 -75.94 1.61 31.88
C THR A 64 -75.03 2.74 31.41
N ARG A 65 -75.42 4.02 31.58
CA ARG A 65 -74.55 5.16 31.24
C ARG A 65 -73.26 5.19 32.05
N ILE A 66 -73.30 4.84 33.34
CA ILE A 66 -72.11 4.75 34.19
C ILE A 66 -71.20 3.62 33.70
N SER A 67 -71.76 2.47 33.31
CA SER A 67 -71.00 1.36 32.75
C SER A 67 -70.32 1.75 31.43
N GLU A 68 -71.03 2.42 30.53
CA GLU A 68 -70.48 2.93 29.27
C GLU A 68 -69.36 3.95 29.50
N PHE A 69 -69.58 4.90 30.43
CA PHE A 69 -68.56 5.87 30.81
C PHE A 69 -67.31 5.20 31.39
N ASN A 70 -67.49 4.23 32.29
CA ASN A 70 -66.38 3.48 32.89
C ASN A 70 -65.62 2.66 31.84
N ALA A 71 -66.32 2.03 30.89
CA ALA A 71 -65.69 1.29 29.80
C ALA A 71 -64.84 2.22 28.91
N SER A 72 -65.36 3.40 28.58
CA SER A 72 -64.63 4.43 27.83
C SER A 72 -63.40 4.94 28.59
N ALA A 73 -63.54 5.21 29.89
CA ALA A 73 -62.43 5.66 30.73
C ALA A 73 -61.32 4.60 30.85
N VAL A 74 -61.68 3.32 30.96
CA VAL A 74 -60.70 2.22 30.97
C VAL A 74 -59.98 2.12 29.63
N ALA A 75 -60.69 2.23 28.51
CA ALA A 75 -60.07 2.22 27.18
C ALA A 75 -59.06 3.37 27.01
N GLN A 76 -59.39 4.58 27.46
CA GLN A 76 -58.47 5.71 27.44
C GLN A 76 -57.25 5.51 28.36
N LEU A 77 -57.44 4.92 29.53
CA LEU A 77 -56.32 4.60 30.44
C LEU A 77 -55.38 3.55 29.82
N ASP A 78 -55.92 2.56 29.13
CA ASP A 78 -55.13 1.54 28.44
C ASP A 78 -54.38 2.15 27.24
N GLU A 79 -54.98 3.04 26.48
CA GLU A 79 -54.29 3.81 25.42
C GLU A 79 -53.12 4.63 25.97
N VAL A 80 -53.33 5.34 27.09
CA VAL A 80 -52.26 6.11 27.75
C VAL A 80 -51.14 5.20 28.25
N ARG A 81 -51.46 4.03 28.79
CA ARG A 81 -50.45 3.03 29.19
C ARG A 81 -49.63 2.54 28.01
N VAL A 82 -50.28 2.21 26.90
CA VAL A 82 -49.59 1.76 25.68
C VAL A 82 -48.68 2.87 25.15
N ALA A 83 -49.15 4.12 25.15
CA ALA A 83 -48.33 5.26 24.74
C ALA A 83 -47.13 5.48 25.68
N GLN A 84 -47.30 5.33 27.00
CA GLN A 84 -46.21 5.41 27.96
C GLN A 84 -45.18 4.30 27.75
N GLN A 85 -45.62 3.07 27.50
CA GLN A 85 -44.71 1.96 27.23
C GLN A 85 -43.91 2.20 25.95
N ALA A 86 -44.57 2.63 24.86
CA ALA A 86 -43.90 2.97 23.61
C ALA A 86 -42.87 4.10 23.78
N TYR A 87 -43.16 5.08 24.64
CA TYR A 87 -42.24 6.15 24.97
C TYR A 87 -41.00 5.63 25.72
N GLN A 88 -41.19 4.77 26.73
CA GLN A 88 -40.07 4.15 27.46
C GLN A 88 -39.21 3.27 26.55
N ASP A 89 -39.84 2.47 25.69
CA ASP A 89 -39.12 1.63 24.72
C ASP A 89 -38.29 2.50 23.75
N SER A 90 -38.84 3.65 23.33
CA SER A 90 -38.11 4.64 22.52
C SER A 90 -36.94 5.28 23.28
N GLU A 91 -37.09 5.61 24.57
CA GLU A 91 -35.98 6.13 25.38
C GLU A 91 -34.85 5.11 25.51
N HIS A 92 -35.18 3.84 25.77
CA HIS A 92 -34.19 2.76 25.82
C HIS A 92 -33.49 2.56 24.47
N ALA A 93 -34.22 2.62 23.36
CA ALA A 93 -33.63 2.56 22.03
C ALA A 93 -32.66 3.73 21.79
N GLN A 94 -32.99 4.94 22.25
CA GLN A 94 -32.10 6.10 22.15
C GLN A 94 -30.83 5.95 23.01
N GLU A 95 -30.92 5.35 24.21
CA GLU A 95 -29.74 5.08 25.03
C GLU A 95 -28.80 4.06 24.38
N LEU A 96 -29.35 2.98 23.82
CA LEU A 96 -28.56 2.00 23.05
C LEU A 96 -27.84 2.68 21.87
N LEU A 97 -28.56 3.53 21.13
CA LEU A 97 -27.99 4.26 20.00
C LEU A 97 -26.88 5.24 20.42
N LYS A 98 -27.02 5.88 21.59
CA LYS A 98 -25.95 6.71 22.16
C LYS A 98 -24.71 5.89 22.50
N GLU A 99 -24.89 4.68 23.03
CA GLU A 99 -23.77 3.80 23.34
C GLU A 99 -23.06 3.31 22.06
N ASP A 100 -23.82 2.91 21.04
CA ASP A 100 -23.27 2.56 19.73
C ASP A 100 -22.48 3.72 19.11
N ILE A 101 -23.01 4.95 19.20
CA ILE A 101 -22.31 6.16 18.76
C ILE A 101 -21.00 6.36 19.54
N ARG A 102 -20.97 6.12 20.85
CA ARG A 102 -19.74 6.21 21.66
C ARG A 102 -18.71 5.17 21.22
N VAL A 103 -19.13 3.93 21.03
CA VAL A 103 -18.25 2.84 20.57
C VAL A 103 -17.66 3.18 19.20
N LEU A 104 -18.48 3.68 18.26
CA LEU A 104 -18.01 4.12 16.95
C LEU A 104 -17.03 5.29 17.04
N HIS A 105 -17.28 6.28 17.90
CA HIS A 105 -16.34 7.39 18.13
C HIS A 105 -15.00 6.89 18.67
N ASN A 106 -15.00 6.00 19.67
CA ASN A 106 -13.78 5.40 20.19
C ASN A 106 -13.03 4.62 19.10
N ARG A 107 -13.75 3.88 18.26
CA ARG A 107 -13.13 3.14 17.14
C ARG A 107 -12.50 4.08 16.11
N ILE A 108 -13.16 5.20 15.79
CA ILE A 108 -12.61 6.23 14.89
C ILE A 108 -11.36 6.87 15.51
N ALA A 109 -11.38 7.17 16.81
CA ALA A 109 -10.21 7.71 17.50
C ALA A 109 -9.01 6.76 17.41
N GLN A 110 -9.23 5.47 17.68
CA GLN A 110 -8.20 4.42 17.53
C GLN A 110 -7.63 4.36 16.11
N LEU A 111 -8.50 4.37 15.10
CA LEU A 111 -8.07 4.33 13.69
C LEU A 111 -7.26 5.57 13.29
N ASN A 112 -7.57 6.74 13.85
CA ASN A 112 -6.79 7.95 13.61
C ASN A 112 -5.40 7.89 14.25
N GLU A 113 -5.28 7.29 15.43
CA GLU A 113 -3.99 7.06 16.07
C GLU A 113 -3.13 6.06 15.28
N ASP A 114 -3.73 4.95 14.82
CA ASP A 114 -3.07 3.97 13.96
C ASP A 114 -2.59 4.61 12.63
N LEU A 115 -3.38 5.52 12.05
CA LEU A 115 -3.00 6.27 10.86
C LEU A 115 -1.80 7.20 11.13
N ALA A 116 -1.78 7.89 12.28
CA ALA A 116 -0.67 8.75 12.66
C ALA A 116 0.63 7.96 12.85
N ASP A 117 0.55 6.78 13.47
CA ASP A 117 1.71 5.90 13.62
C ASP A 117 2.19 5.34 12.28
N ARG A 118 1.28 5.03 11.36
CA ARG A 118 1.65 4.64 9.99
C ARG A 118 2.38 5.77 9.27
N ASP A 119 1.96 7.02 9.44
CA ASP A 119 2.64 8.16 8.84
C ASP A 119 4.02 8.40 9.45
N ARG A 120 4.18 8.22 10.78
CA ARG A 120 5.50 8.21 11.43
C ARG A 120 6.41 7.14 10.83
N LEU A 121 5.93 5.90 10.68
CA LEU A 121 6.69 4.81 10.05
C LEU A 121 7.08 5.14 8.61
N ARG A 122 6.19 5.76 7.82
CA ARG A 122 6.52 6.23 6.46
C ARG A 122 7.64 7.26 6.46
N THR A 123 7.66 8.20 7.43
CA THR A 123 8.77 9.16 7.52
C THR A 123 10.09 8.49 7.89
N GLN A 124 10.06 7.45 8.72
CA GLN A 124 11.26 6.66 9.04
C GLN A 124 11.75 5.86 7.82
N LEU A 125 10.84 5.26 7.04
CA LEU A 125 11.20 4.57 5.79
C LEU A 125 11.88 5.51 4.80
N LYS A 126 11.37 6.74 4.61
CA LYS A 126 12.05 7.74 3.77
C LYS A 126 13.47 8.08 4.23
N LYS A 127 13.70 8.12 5.55
CA LYS A 127 15.05 8.31 6.09
C LYS A 127 15.94 7.11 5.76
N LEU A 128 15.43 5.88 5.87
CA LEU A 128 16.17 4.67 5.49
C LEU A 128 16.49 4.63 4.00
N GLU A 129 15.60 5.07 3.12
CA GLU A 129 15.87 5.20 1.67
C GLU A 129 17.04 6.16 1.40
N SER A 130 17.14 7.27 2.14
CA SER A 130 18.27 8.20 2.02
C SER A 130 19.59 7.55 2.46
N VAL A 131 19.56 6.74 3.53
CA VAL A 131 20.72 5.98 4.00
C VAL A 131 21.11 4.90 2.98
N GLN A 132 20.14 4.17 2.41
CA GLN A 132 20.40 3.21 1.34
C GLN A 132 21.05 3.87 0.12
N SER A 133 20.57 5.05 -0.28
CA SER A 133 21.18 5.81 -1.38
C SER A 133 22.63 6.18 -1.08
N ARG A 134 22.93 6.55 0.18
CA ARG A 134 24.30 6.85 0.61
C ARG A 134 25.19 5.60 0.66
N VAL A 135 24.66 4.46 1.11
CA VAL A 135 25.39 3.17 1.09
C VAL A 135 25.73 2.79 -0.35
N HIS A 136 24.76 2.87 -1.26
CA HIS A 136 25.00 2.57 -2.67
C HIS A 136 26.08 3.49 -3.28
N GLN A 137 26.08 4.78 -2.94
CA GLN A 137 27.13 5.69 -3.36
C GLN A 137 28.51 5.28 -2.83
N LEU A 138 28.60 4.87 -1.56
CA LEU A 138 29.85 4.40 -0.96
C LEU A 138 30.34 3.09 -1.59
N GLU A 139 29.44 2.17 -1.95
CA GLU A 139 29.78 0.95 -2.67
C GLU A 139 30.39 1.25 -4.04
N VAL A 140 29.82 2.20 -4.78
CA VAL A 140 30.37 2.67 -6.06
C VAL A 140 31.75 3.29 -5.85
N GLU A 141 31.90 4.19 -4.87
CA GLU A 141 33.20 4.80 -4.57
C GLU A 141 34.27 3.77 -4.15
N LEU A 142 33.89 2.72 -3.42
CA LEU A 142 34.79 1.62 -3.05
C LEU A 142 35.19 0.81 -4.28
N SER A 143 34.25 0.45 -5.15
CA SER A 143 34.51 -0.26 -6.40
C SER A 143 35.47 0.53 -7.31
N ASP A 144 35.28 1.84 -7.42
CA ASP A 144 36.16 2.73 -8.18
C ASP A 144 37.58 2.77 -7.59
N ARG A 145 37.70 2.89 -6.25
CA ARG A 145 39.01 2.85 -5.57
C ARG A 145 39.70 1.49 -5.76
N GLU A 146 38.97 0.39 -5.66
CA GLU A 146 39.50 -0.96 -5.91
C GLU A 146 39.95 -1.14 -7.36
N ALA A 147 39.24 -0.55 -8.33
CA ALA A 147 39.66 -0.55 -9.72
C ALA A 147 40.97 0.22 -9.92
N VAL A 148 41.12 1.37 -9.28
CA VAL A 148 42.38 2.14 -9.28
C VAL A 148 43.51 1.33 -8.67
N HIS A 149 43.31 0.71 -7.49
CA HIS A 149 44.32 -0.11 -6.83
C HIS A 149 44.73 -1.34 -7.67
N ARG A 150 43.75 -2.00 -8.33
CA ARG A 150 44.05 -3.07 -9.29
C ARG A 150 44.89 -2.58 -10.47
N GLY A 151 44.58 -1.38 -10.98
CA GLY A 151 45.38 -0.73 -12.02
C GLY A 151 46.82 -0.47 -11.59
N THR A 152 47.03 0.09 -10.39
CA THR A 152 48.37 0.36 -9.86
C THR A 152 49.17 -0.91 -9.60
N ASN A 153 48.54 -1.96 -9.07
CA ASN A 153 49.20 -3.25 -8.86
C ASN A 153 49.66 -3.86 -10.19
N LYS A 154 48.80 -3.80 -11.23
CA LYS A 154 49.17 -4.29 -12.57
C LYS A 154 50.36 -3.52 -13.16
N GLN A 155 50.44 -2.20 -12.94
CA GLN A 155 51.60 -1.40 -13.35
C GLN A 155 52.87 -1.79 -12.58
N LEU A 156 52.77 -2.03 -11.28
CA LEU A 156 53.90 -2.48 -10.47
C LEU A 156 54.39 -3.87 -10.90
N GLU A 157 53.47 -4.81 -11.16
CA GLU A 157 53.79 -6.14 -11.70
C GLU A 157 54.50 -6.05 -13.05
N GLN A 158 54.06 -5.18 -13.95
CA GLN A 158 54.72 -4.94 -15.24
C GLN A 158 56.15 -4.39 -15.05
N SER A 159 56.33 -3.44 -14.13
CA SER A 159 57.65 -2.88 -13.80
C SER A 159 58.59 -3.92 -13.19
N LEU A 160 58.09 -4.78 -12.30
CA LEU A 160 58.86 -5.89 -11.74
C LEU A 160 59.25 -6.90 -12.82
N ALA A 161 58.31 -7.31 -13.67
CA ALA A 161 58.61 -8.21 -14.78
C ALA A 161 59.64 -7.62 -15.76
N GLU A 162 59.61 -6.31 -15.99
CA GLU A 162 60.63 -5.63 -16.79
C GLU A 162 61.99 -5.63 -16.10
N ARG A 163 62.04 -5.37 -14.78
CA ARG A 163 63.25 -5.47 -13.98
C ARG A 163 63.83 -6.88 -14.00
N ASP A 164 63.02 -7.91 -13.83
CA ASP A 164 63.45 -9.31 -13.88
C ASP A 164 64.06 -9.64 -15.24
N ARG A 165 63.43 -9.21 -16.35
CA ARG A 165 64.02 -9.35 -17.69
C ARG A 165 65.37 -8.65 -17.83
N ARG A 166 65.55 -7.47 -17.22
CA ARG A 166 66.84 -6.76 -17.23
C ARG A 166 67.88 -7.51 -16.40
N ILE A 167 67.51 -8.03 -15.25
CA ILE A 167 68.38 -8.85 -14.39
C ILE A 167 68.81 -10.11 -15.16
N SER A 168 67.88 -10.86 -15.76
CA SER A 168 68.23 -12.05 -16.55
C SER A 168 69.17 -11.75 -17.72
N LYS A 169 69.02 -10.59 -18.40
CA LYS A 169 69.98 -10.15 -19.43
C LYS A 169 71.35 -9.84 -18.85
N PHE A 170 71.40 -9.20 -17.68
CA PHE A 170 72.64 -8.94 -16.97
C PHE A 170 73.33 -10.23 -16.55
N ASP A 171 72.59 -11.18 -15.99
CA ASP A 171 73.10 -12.50 -15.58
C ASP A 171 73.64 -13.29 -16.78
N ALA A 172 72.92 -13.28 -17.91
CA ALA A 172 73.39 -13.91 -19.15
C ALA A 172 74.70 -13.28 -19.67
N ASN A 173 74.80 -11.94 -19.61
CA ASN A 173 76.03 -11.25 -19.97
C ASN A 173 77.17 -11.55 -18.99
N ALA A 174 76.90 -11.62 -17.69
CA ALA A 174 77.88 -11.98 -16.68
C ALA A 174 78.38 -13.42 -16.90
N ALA A 175 77.48 -14.37 -17.16
CA ALA A 175 77.83 -15.75 -17.51
C ALA A 175 78.72 -15.82 -18.77
N ALA A 176 78.36 -15.08 -19.83
CA ALA A 176 79.19 -15.02 -21.03
C ALA A 176 80.59 -14.42 -20.77
N GLN A 177 80.72 -13.48 -19.84
CA GLN A 177 82.02 -12.93 -19.43
C GLN A 177 82.82 -13.93 -18.59
N THR A 178 82.18 -14.68 -17.69
CA THR A 178 82.84 -15.73 -16.92
C THR A 178 83.34 -16.86 -17.82
N ASP A 179 82.57 -17.23 -18.85
CA ASP A 179 82.98 -18.26 -19.82
C ASP A 179 84.21 -17.80 -20.62
N LYS A 180 84.20 -16.56 -21.13
CA LYS A 180 85.37 -15.97 -21.80
C LYS A 180 86.60 -15.90 -20.91
N LEU A 181 86.42 -15.57 -19.64
CA LEU A 181 87.52 -15.57 -18.66
C LEU A 181 88.05 -16.98 -18.43
N HIS A 182 87.17 -17.98 -18.38
CA HIS A 182 87.56 -19.38 -18.23
C HIS A 182 88.32 -19.89 -19.46
N GLU A 183 87.85 -19.58 -20.68
CA GLU A 183 88.55 -19.88 -21.93
C GLU A 183 89.94 -19.23 -21.97
N ALA A 184 90.04 -17.95 -21.59
CA ALA A 184 91.32 -17.25 -21.50
C ALA A 184 92.26 -17.88 -20.46
N GLN A 185 91.74 -18.25 -19.28
CA GLN A 185 92.51 -18.95 -18.25
C GLN A 185 92.99 -20.32 -18.73
N GLN A 186 92.16 -21.06 -19.46
CA GLN A 186 92.55 -22.36 -20.04
C GLN A 186 93.61 -22.19 -21.13
N ALA A 187 93.49 -21.16 -21.98
CA ALA A 187 94.52 -20.80 -22.95
C ALA A 187 95.85 -20.46 -22.27
N CYS A 188 95.84 -19.69 -21.18
CA CYS A 188 97.04 -19.41 -20.39
C CYS A 188 97.65 -20.71 -19.82
N ARG A 189 96.85 -21.60 -19.23
CA ARG A 189 97.33 -22.88 -18.70
C ARG A 189 97.97 -23.77 -19.79
N THR A 190 97.37 -23.84 -20.97
CA THR A 190 97.94 -24.61 -22.09
C THR A 190 99.24 -23.99 -22.61
N ALA A 191 99.35 -22.65 -22.60
CA ALA A 191 100.58 -21.95 -22.91
C ALA A 191 101.67 -22.15 -21.83
N GLU A 192 101.31 -22.18 -20.54
CA GLU A 192 102.23 -22.53 -19.46
C GLU A 192 102.73 -23.97 -19.59
N GLN A 193 101.84 -24.93 -19.91
CA GLN A 193 102.22 -26.31 -20.17
C GLN A 193 103.16 -26.43 -21.37
N SER A 194 102.92 -25.69 -22.46
CA SER A 194 103.83 -25.69 -23.61
C SER A 194 105.18 -25.03 -23.29
N GLN A 195 105.20 -24.00 -22.46
CA GLN A 195 106.46 -23.43 -21.94
C GLN A 195 107.24 -24.42 -21.08
N GLU A 196 106.59 -25.21 -20.22
CA GLU A 196 107.26 -26.24 -19.43
C GLU A 196 107.81 -27.37 -20.32
N VAL A 197 107.08 -27.80 -21.35
CA VAL A 197 107.58 -28.75 -22.35
C VAL A 197 108.82 -28.17 -23.06
N LEU A 198 108.77 -26.92 -23.52
CA LEU A 198 109.90 -26.25 -24.16
C LEU A 198 111.10 -26.08 -23.21
N LYS A 199 110.88 -25.81 -21.93
CA LYS A 199 111.95 -25.77 -20.91
C LYS A 199 112.61 -27.14 -20.76
N GLU A 200 111.83 -28.21 -20.73
CA GLU A 200 112.38 -29.57 -20.63
C GLU A 200 113.12 -29.98 -21.92
N GLU A 201 112.63 -29.59 -23.11
CA GLU A 201 113.37 -29.74 -24.36
C GLU A 201 114.72 -28.98 -24.33
N ILE A 202 114.72 -27.73 -23.84
CA ILE A 202 115.96 -26.95 -23.65
C ILE A 202 116.89 -27.63 -22.65
N ARG A 203 116.36 -28.22 -21.57
CA ARG A 203 117.15 -28.98 -20.60
C ARG A 203 117.80 -30.20 -21.25
N VAL A 204 117.05 -31.00 -22.01
CA VAL A 204 117.55 -32.15 -22.75
C VAL A 204 118.63 -31.73 -23.76
N LEU A 205 118.41 -30.63 -24.49
CA LEU A 205 119.41 -30.08 -25.42
C LEU A 205 120.68 -29.61 -24.68
N ARG A 206 120.55 -28.99 -23.49
CA ARG A 206 121.70 -28.62 -22.65
C ARG A 206 122.44 -29.84 -22.11
N GLU A 207 121.74 -30.91 -21.80
CA GLU A 207 122.33 -32.18 -21.35
C GLU A 207 123.08 -32.89 -22.51
N GLN A 208 122.54 -32.85 -23.74
CA GLN A 208 123.26 -33.30 -24.94
C GLN A 208 124.51 -32.46 -25.23
N ILE A 209 124.46 -31.13 -25.01
CA ILE A 209 125.63 -30.25 -25.10
C ILE A 209 126.65 -30.59 -24.00
N ALA A 210 126.21 -30.88 -22.78
CA ALA A 210 127.09 -31.31 -21.69
C ALA A 210 127.77 -32.65 -22.01
N GLN A 211 127.04 -33.62 -22.57
CA GLN A 211 127.59 -34.91 -23.03
C GLN A 211 128.58 -34.74 -24.19
N LEU A 212 128.35 -33.80 -25.12
CA LEU A 212 129.32 -33.45 -26.17
C LEU A 212 130.55 -32.72 -25.62
N ASN A 213 130.42 -31.96 -24.53
CA ASN A 213 131.52 -31.27 -23.86
C ASN A 213 132.33 -32.21 -22.94
N GLU A 214 131.72 -33.26 -22.39
CA GLU A 214 132.42 -34.33 -21.65
C GLU A 214 133.33 -35.16 -22.58
N GLY A 215 132.95 -35.35 -23.84
CA GLY A 215 133.80 -35.95 -24.89
C GLY A 215 134.95 -35.08 -25.40
N LEU A 216 135.04 -33.81 -24.99
CA LEU A 216 136.14 -32.88 -25.32
C LEU A 216 137.09 -32.63 -24.14
N ALA A 217 136.78 -33.13 -22.94
CA ALA A 217 137.64 -33.04 -21.75
C ALA A 217 138.71 -34.15 -21.66
N ASP A 218 138.59 -35.22 -22.44
CA ASP A 218 139.62 -36.28 -22.60
C ASP A 218 140.58 -36.04 -23.80
N ARG A 219 140.64 -34.80 -24.31
CA ARG A 219 141.55 -34.39 -25.40
C ARG A 219 142.49 -33.23 -25.06
N ASP A 220 142.71 -32.95 -23.77
CA ASP A 220 143.77 -32.04 -23.28
C ASP A 220 144.62 -32.63 -22.14
N GLN A 221 144.62 -33.96 -22.00
CA GLN A 221 145.55 -34.73 -21.16
C GLN A 221 146.37 -35.73 -21.99
N LEU A 222 146.87 -35.29 -23.15
CA LEU A 222 147.98 -35.91 -23.89
C LEU A 222 148.77 -34.82 -24.65
N ARG A 223 149.33 -33.88 -23.87
CA ARG A 223 150.45 -33.05 -24.32
C ARG A 223 151.50 -32.91 -23.21
N ALA A 224 151.88 -34.06 -22.64
CA ALA A 224 153.13 -34.21 -21.92
C ALA A 224 154.18 -34.81 -22.86
N GLN A 225 155.21 -34.01 -23.15
CA GLN A 225 156.60 -34.38 -23.37
C GLN A 225 157.03 -35.16 -24.64
N VAL A 226 158.10 -34.60 -25.24
CA VAL A 226 159.31 -35.16 -25.89
C VAL A 226 159.80 -34.01 -26.79
N LYS A 227 160.96 -33.38 -26.66
CA LYS A 227 162.35 -33.79 -26.34
C LYS A 227 163.15 -32.46 -26.29
N LYS A 228 164.14 -32.18 -25.43
CA LYS A 228 165.44 -32.84 -25.26
C LYS A 228 166.25 -32.13 -24.17
N LEU A 229 166.94 -32.92 -23.33
CA LEU A 229 168.25 -32.63 -22.73
C LEU A 229 169.27 -32.40 -23.88
N GLU A 230 170.35 -31.62 -23.79
CA GLU A 230 171.52 -31.86 -22.94
C GLU A 230 172.62 -30.82 -23.27
N SER A 231 173.28 -30.24 -22.25
CA SER A 231 174.74 -30.04 -22.11
C SER A 231 174.96 -29.06 -20.93
N ALA A 232 175.89 -29.22 -20.00
CA ALA A 232 176.91 -30.24 -19.80
C ALA A 232 177.26 -30.32 -18.29
N ARG A 233 177.70 -31.52 -17.92
CA ARG A 233 178.15 -31.98 -16.60
C ARG A 233 179.45 -31.34 -16.12
N ASP A 234 179.49 -31.22 -14.80
CA ASP A 234 180.59 -31.53 -13.88
C ASP A 234 181.85 -30.67 -13.87
N ARG A 235 181.97 -29.88 -12.78
CA ARG A 235 183.06 -30.10 -11.80
C ARG A 235 182.71 -29.58 -10.40
N VAL A 236 181.75 -30.25 -9.78
CA VAL A 236 181.58 -30.32 -8.32
C VAL A 236 182.42 -31.50 -7.86
N HIS A 237 183.45 -31.26 -7.03
CA HIS A 237 183.70 -32.03 -5.80
C HIS A 237 184.98 -31.61 -5.05
N GLN A 238 185.39 -30.34 -5.07
CA GLN A 238 186.63 -29.99 -4.37
C GLN A 238 186.73 -28.63 -3.69
N LEU A 239 185.61 -27.98 -3.36
CA LEU A 239 185.60 -26.89 -2.37
C LEU A 239 184.38 -26.98 -1.41
N GLU A 240 183.99 -28.20 -1.05
CA GLU A 240 183.05 -28.53 0.04
C GLU A 240 183.74 -28.60 1.42
N VAL A 241 184.97 -28.08 1.58
CA VAL A 241 185.70 -28.12 2.86
C VAL A 241 185.73 -26.76 3.59
N GLU A 242 185.22 -25.68 2.98
CA GLU A 242 185.20 -24.34 3.62
C GLU A 242 183.79 -23.83 4.00
N LEU A 243 182.72 -24.60 3.73
CA LEU A 243 181.33 -24.26 4.10
C LEU A 243 180.81 -24.97 5.37
N SER A 244 181.57 -25.91 5.93
CA SER A 244 181.17 -26.73 7.11
C SER A 244 181.08 -25.94 8.42
N ASP A 245 181.72 -24.77 8.55
CA ASP A 245 181.74 -24.00 9.81
C ASP A 245 180.69 -22.86 9.87
N ARG A 246 179.87 -22.69 8.82
CA ARG A 246 178.77 -21.68 8.80
C ARG A 246 177.35 -22.27 8.82
N GLU A 247 177.17 -23.58 8.61
CA GLU A 247 175.86 -24.25 8.56
C GLU A 247 175.26 -24.64 9.94
N ALA A 248 176.05 -24.60 11.02
CA ALA A 248 175.57 -24.97 12.36
C ALA A 248 174.69 -23.89 13.04
N VAL A 249 174.82 -22.62 12.66
CA VAL A 249 174.08 -21.49 13.28
C VAL A 249 172.68 -21.31 12.64
N HIS A 250 172.45 -21.79 11.41
CA HIS A 250 171.17 -21.64 10.71
C HIS A 250 170.15 -22.76 11.00
N ARG A 251 170.55 -23.88 11.62
CA ARG A 251 169.63 -24.97 11.96
C ARG A 251 168.79 -24.69 13.21
N GLY A 252 169.30 -23.88 14.13
CA GLY A 252 168.59 -23.52 15.37
C GLY A 252 167.47 -22.49 15.19
N THR A 253 167.59 -21.58 14.22
CA THR A 253 166.57 -20.55 13.95
C THR A 253 165.38 -21.07 13.15
N ILE A 254 165.57 -22.10 12.30
CA ILE A 254 164.50 -22.70 11.51
C ILE A 254 163.51 -23.51 12.38
N GLN A 255 164.00 -24.27 13.37
CA GLN A 255 163.12 -25.04 14.28
C GLN A 255 162.21 -24.15 15.14
N GLN A 256 162.66 -22.95 15.52
CA GLN A 256 161.84 -22.02 16.31
C GLN A 256 160.69 -21.43 15.49
N LEU A 257 160.90 -21.18 14.19
CA LEU A 257 159.85 -20.68 13.30
C LEU A 257 158.80 -21.75 12.97
N GLU A 258 159.21 -23.00 12.78
CA GLU A 258 158.29 -24.12 12.52
C GLU A 258 157.34 -24.38 13.71
N GLN A 259 157.83 -24.30 14.95
CA GLN A 259 156.98 -24.44 16.15
C GLN A 259 155.95 -23.30 16.25
N SER A 260 156.33 -22.06 15.90
CA SER A 260 155.42 -20.91 15.94
C SER A 260 154.30 -20.99 14.90
N ILE A 261 154.56 -21.61 13.73
CA ILE A 261 153.56 -21.80 12.68
C ILE A 261 152.58 -22.89 13.08
N ALA A 262 153.05 -24.01 13.61
CA ALA A 262 152.19 -25.09 14.10
C ALA A 262 151.25 -24.64 15.24
N GLU A 263 151.73 -23.77 16.15
CA GLU A 263 150.87 -23.16 17.17
C GLU A 263 149.83 -22.20 16.58
N ARG A 264 150.16 -21.46 15.52
CA ARG A 264 149.20 -20.60 14.82
C ARG A 264 148.15 -21.41 14.07
N ASP A 265 148.54 -22.46 13.37
CA ASP A 265 147.63 -23.33 12.62
C ASP A 265 146.66 -24.04 13.57
N ARG A 266 147.12 -24.47 14.75
CA ARG A 266 146.24 -25.01 15.79
C ARG A 266 145.22 -24.00 16.29
N ARG A 267 145.63 -22.76 16.56
CA ARG A 267 144.70 -21.69 16.98
C ARG A 267 143.69 -21.35 15.87
N VAL A 268 144.11 -21.29 14.61
CA VAL A 268 143.21 -21.06 13.48
C VAL A 268 142.17 -22.18 13.38
N SER A 269 142.57 -23.44 13.52
CA SER A 269 141.62 -24.56 13.52
C SER A 269 140.65 -24.53 14.72
N GLU A 270 141.11 -24.10 15.90
CA GLU A 270 140.25 -23.90 17.07
C GLU A 270 139.23 -22.75 16.81
N PHE A 271 139.66 -21.64 16.21
CA PHE A 271 138.77 -20.55 15.80
C PHE A 271 137.77 -20.97 14.71
N ASP A 272 138.21 -21.74 13.71
CA ASP A 272 137.32 -22.25 12.66
C ASP A 272 136.26 -23.20 13.23
N SER A 273 136.63 -24.03 14.22
CA SER A 273 135.68 -24.92 14.90
C SER A 273 134.65 -24.15 15.74
N LEU A 274 135.08 -23.07 16.41
CA LEU A 274 134.19 -22.18 17.16
C LEU A 274 133.27 -21.38 16.23
N ALA A 275 133.80 -20.89 15.10
CA ALA A 275 133.01 -20.18 14.10
C ALA A 275 131.96 -21.10 13.43
N ALA A 276 132.32 -22.35 13.15
CA ALA A 276 131.38 -23.36 12.64
C ALA A 276 130.29 -23.71 13.68
N ALA A 277 130.64 -23.83 14.96
CA ALA A 277 129.67 -24.06 16.04
C ALA A 277 128.70 -22.87 16.19
N GLN A 278 129.21 -21.64 16.15
CA GLN A 278 128.38 -20.42 16.19
C GLN A 278 127.50 -20.30 14.94
N ALA A 279 127.99 -20.66 13.76
CA ALA A 279 127.20 -20.67 12.53
C ALA A 279 126.06 -21.70 12.60
N ALA A 280 126.32 -22.89 13.15
CA ALA A 280 125.28 -23.91 13.37
C ALA A 280 124.22 -23.43 14.38
N GLU A 281 124.61 -22.80 15.49
CA GLU A 281 123.68 -22.25 16.48
C GLU A 281 122.81 -21.12 15.89
N VAL A 282 123.39 -20.25 15.05
CA VAL A 282 122.64 -19.23 14.31
C VAL A 282 121.68 -19.87 13.30
N GLN A 283 122.07 -20.95 12.64
CA GLN A 283 121.19 -21.67 11.71
C GLN A 283 120.02 -22.34 12.44
N ASP A 284 120.29 -23.04 13.55
CA ASP A 284 119.26 -23.68 14.38
C ASP A 284 118.25 -22.65 14.92
N THR A 285 118.72 -21.47 15.36
CA THR A 285 117.85 -20.37 15.82
C THR A 285 117.04 -19.75 14.67
N LEU A 286 117.59 -19.63 13.47
CA LEU A 286 116.85 -19.18 12.29
C LEU A 286 115.78 -20.19 11.85
N GLU A 287 116.08 -21.49 11.91
CA GLU A 287 115.10 -22.55 11.63
C GLU A 287 113.99 -22.60 12.68
N ALA A 288 114.31 -22.40 13.96
CA ALA A 288 113.34 -22.23 15.03
C ALA A 288 112.45 -20.98 14.82
N CYS A 289 113.01 -19.86 14.38
CA CYS A 289 112.24 -18.66 14.04
C CYS A 289 111.30 -18.90 12.85
N ARG A 290 111.77 -19.57 11.79
CA ARG A 290 110.95 -19.91 10.61
C ARG A 290 109.77 -20.83 10.97
N THR A 291 110.02 -21.85 11.80
CA THR A 291 108.95 -22.75 12.25
C THR A 291 107.93 -22.03 13.16
N ALA A 292 108.38 -21.11 14.01
CA ALA A 292 107.50 -20.26 14.81
C ALA A 292 106.68 -19.27 13.96
N GLU A 293 107.26 -18.72 12.88
CA GLU A 293 106.54 -17.87 11.92
C GLU A 293 105.48 -18.66 11.16
N GLN A 294 105.80 -19.85 10.68
CA GLN A 294 104.83 -20.75 10.05
C GLN A 294 103.68 -21.10 11.00
N ALA A 295 103.97 -21.40 12.27
CA ALA A 295 102.95 -21.65 13.28
C ALA A 295 102.05 -20.42 13.55
N ARG A 296 102.62 -19.22 13.55
CA ARG A 296 101.85 -17.96 13.68
C ARG A 296 100.94 -17.71 12.48
N GLU A 297 101.39 -18.01 11.26
CA GLU A 297 100.55 -17.87 10.06
C GLU A 297 99.40 -18.89 10.07
N VAL A 298 99.63 -20.13 10.50
CA VAL A 298 98.56 -21.12 10.71
C VAL A 298 97.55 -20.61 11.74
N GLN A 299 98.01 -20.10 12.89
CA GLN A 299 97.12 -19.52 13.92
C GLN A 299 96.34 -18.30 13.42
N LYS A 300 96.94 -17.44 12.58
CA LYS A 300 96.24 -16.30 11.97
C LYS A 300 95.12 -16.77 11.04
N GLU A 301 95.38 -17.79 10.24
CA GLU A 301 94.36 -18.35 9.34
C GLU A 301 93.25 -19.05 10.14
N GLU A 302 93.57 -19.77 11.21
CA GLU A 302 92.58 -20.32 12.14
C GLU A 302 91.71 -19.22 12.78
N ILE A 303 92.33 -18.12 13.26
CA ILE A 303 91.60 -16.97 13.81
C ILE A 303 90.71 -16.33 12.73
N ARG A 304 91.17 -16.24 11.49
CA ARG A 304 90.39 -15.71 10.37
C ARG A 304 89.15 -16.57 10.11
N VAL A 305 89.32 -17.88 10.01
CA VAL A 305 88.23 -18.84 9.82
C VAL A 305 87.23 -18.76 10.97
N LEU A 306 87.70 -18.72 12.22
CA LEU A 306 86.83 -18.57 13.39
C LEU A 306 86.04 -17.25 13.38
N ARG A 307 86.67 -16.13 12.97
CA ARG A 307 85.96 -14.84 12.83
C ARG A 307 84.89 -14.89 11.74
N GLU A 308 85.17 -15.56 10.63
CA GLU A 308 84.20 -15.76 9.55
C GLU A 308 83.02 -16.62 10.01
N GLN A 309 83.29 -17.71 10.75
CA GLN A 309 82.24 -18.54 11.37
C GLN A 309 81.40 -17.76 12.39
N ILE A 310 82.02 -16.94 13.23
CA ILE A 310 81.30 -16.07 14.18
C ILE A 310 80.43 -15.05 13.44
N ALA A 311 80.95 -14.44 12.36
CA ALA A 311 80.18 -13.50 11.55
C ALA A 311 78.96 -14.18 10.90
N GLN A 312 79.14 -15.41 10.41
CA GLN A 312 78.05 -16.21 9.84
C GLN A 312 77.01 -16.57 10.92
N LEU A 313 77.43 -17.03 12.09
CA LEU A 313 76.53 -17.33 13.22
C LEU A 313 75.76 -16.09 13.68
N ASN A 314 76.40 -14.92 13.74
CA ASN A 314 75.74 -13.66 14.09
C ASN A 314 74.69 -13.24 13.05
N LYS A 315 74.96 -13.47 11.76
CA LYS A 315 73.99 -13.25 10.68
C LYS A 315 72.78 -14.18 10.82
N ASP A 316 73.03 -15.45 11.15
CA ASP A 316 71.97 -16.44 11.36
C ASP A 316 71.13 -16.11 12.62
N LEU A 317 71.75 -15.63 13.70
CA LEU A 317 71.07 -15.13 14.90
C LEU A 317 70.16 -13.94 14.57
N ALA A 318 70.65 -12.95 13.81
CA ALA A 318 69.83 -11.83 13.36
C ALA A 318 68.66 -12.28 12.46
N GLY A 319 68.85 -13.34 11.67
CA GLY A 319 67.79 -14.00 10.92
C GLY A 319 66.72 -14.62 11.83
N ARG A 320 67.13 -15.30 12.90
CA ARG A 320 66.22 -15.88 13.91
C ARG A 320 65.45 -14.81 14.68
N ASP A 321 66.09 -13.70 15.04
CA ASP A 321 65.40 -12.60 15.74
C ASP A 321 64.34 -11.94 14.85
N ARG A 322 64.62 -11.79 13.55
CA ARG A 322 63.62 -11.33 12.57
C ARG A 322 62.45 -12.29 12.44
N LEU A 323 62.71 -13.60 12.38
CA LEU A 323 61.67 -14.62 12.35
C LEU A 323 60.84 -14.60 13.64
N ARG A 324 61.47 -14.46 14.81
CA ARG A 324 60.77 -14.34 16.09
C ARG A 324 59.84 -13.12 16.11
N ALA A 325 60.31 -11.97 15.64
CA ALA A 325 59.48 -10.77 15.54
C ALA A 325 58.31 -10.93 14.54
N GLN A 326 58.48 -11.75 13.49
CA GLN A 326 57.37 -12.09 12.60
C GLN A 326 56.37 -13.04 13.26
N VAL A 327 56.83 -14.02 14.03
CA VAL A 327 55.97 -14.94 14.80
C VAL A 327 55.15 -14.17 15.84
N GLU A 328 55.76 -13.25 16.61
CA GLU A 328 55.04 -12.41 17.57
C GLU A 328 53.93 -11.58 16.90
N LYS A 329 54.20 -11.05 15.70
CA LYS A 329 53.17 -10.36 14.90
C LYS A 329 52.05 -11.30 14.47
N LEU A 330 52.38 -12.51 14.02
CA LEU A 330 51.36 -13.51 13.65
C LEU A 330 50.53 -13.94 14.86
N GLU A 331 51.14 -14.12 16.03
CA GLU A 331 50.44 -14.42 17.28
C GLU A 331 49.49 -13.28 17.67
N SER A 332 49.91 -12.02 17.50
CA SER A 332 49.03 -10.86 17.75
C SER A 332 47.83 -10.82 16.79
N ILE A 333 48.03 -11.18 15.52
CA ILE A 333 46.97 -11.26 14.52
C ILE A 333 46.05 -12.44 14.84
N GLN A 334 46.60 -13.58 15.25
CA GLN A 334 45.84 -14.76 15.64
C GLN A 334 44.97 -14.47 16.87
N ALA A 335 45.50 -13.75 17.87
CA ALA A 335 44.71 -13.31 19.01
C ALA A 335 43.55 -12.38 18.60
N ARG A 336 43.79 -11.49 17.63
CA ARG A 336 42.74 -10.62 17.08
C ARG A 336 41.69 -11.39 16.29
N VAL A 337 42.09 -12.38 15.49
CA VAL A 337 41.17 -13.27 14.78
C VAL A 337 40.31 -14.04 15.77
N HIS A 338 40.91 -14.61 16.81
CA HIS A 338 40.16 -15.33 17.84
C HIS A 338 39.15 -14.43 18.55
N GLN A 339 39.53 -13.19 18.87
CA GLN A 339 38.59 -12.21 19.44
C GLN A 339 37.40 -11.96 18.49
N LEU A 340 37.65 -11.77 17.19
CA LEU A 340 36.60 -11.56 16.20
C LEU A 340 35.71 -12.80 16.03
N GLU A 341 36.26 -14.01 16.09
CA GLU A 341 35.49 -15.26 16.06
C GLU A 341 34.53 -15.36 17.25
N VAL A 342 35.00 -15.03 18.46
CA VAL A 342 34.15 -14.98 19.66
C VAL A 342 33.06 -13.92 19.50
N GLU A 343 33.41 -12.71 19.06
CA GLU A 343 32.42 -11.66 18.83
C GLU A 343 31.38 -12.03 17.75
N LEU A 344 31.78 -12.75 16.70
CA LEU A 344 30.87 -13.26 15.69
C LEU A 344 29.96 -14.34 16.27
N SER A 345 30.50 -15.27 17.05
CA SER A 345 29.71 -16.29 17.74
C SER A 345 28.66 -15.68 18.70
N ASP A 346 29.04 -14.64 19.45
CA ASP A 346 28.13 -13.93 20.35
C ASP A 346 27.02 -13.19 19.56
N ARG A 347 27.38 -12.53 18.46
CA ARG A 347 26.39 -11.89 17.56
C ARG A 347 25.46 -12.91 16.92
N GLU A 348 25.98 -14.05 16.46
CA GLU A 348 25.17 -15.15 15.95
C GLU A 348 24.21 -15.70 17.00
N ALA A 349 24.67 -15.87 18.25
CA ALA A 349 23.80 -16.30 19.35
C ALA A 349 22.68 -15.28 19.62
N ALA A 350 22.98 -13.99 19.58
CA ALA A 350 22.00 -12.92 19.68
C ALA A 350 21.00 -12.94 18.51
N HIS A 351 21.46 -13.12 17.27
CA HIS A 351 20.56 -13.26 16.12
C HIS A 351 19.68 -14.51 16.21
N ARG A 352 20.21 -15.64 16.70
CA ARG A 352 19.41 -16.86 16.92
C ARG A 352 18.32 -16.63 17.98
N SER A 353 18.58 -15.82 19.01
CA SER A 353 17.57 -15.53 20.03
C SER A 353 16.47 -14.60 19.50
N THR A 354 16.83 -13.58 18.70
CA THR A 354 15.82 -12.70 18.07
C THR A 354 14.97 -13.45 17.06
N ILE A 355 15.56 -14.33 16.24
CA ILE A 355 14.83 -15.19 15.30
C ILE A 355 13.82 -16.05 16.06
N LYS A 356 14.23 -16.74 17.13
CA LYS A 356 13.31 -17.55 17.96
C LYS A 356 12.15 -16.73 18.53
N GLN A 357 12.41 -15.47 18.92
CA GLN A 357 11.36 -14.60 19.43
C GLN A 357 10.38 -14.16 18.34
N ILE A 358 10.86 -13.90 17.12
CA ILE A 358 10.02 -13.62 15.96
C ILE A 358 9.17 -14.84 15.60
N GLU A 359 9.78 -16.03 15.52
CA GLU A 359 9.06 -17.29 15.25
C GLU A 359 7.95 -17.54 16.27
N LYS A 360 8.21 -17.29 17.56
CA LYS A 360 7.18 -17.37 18.60
C LYS A 360 6.04 -16.39 18.35
N SER A 361 6.35 -15.14 17.98
CA SER A 361 5.33 -14.13 17.68
C SER A 361 4.51 -14.46 16.42
N LEU A 362 5.12 -15.11 15.42
CA LEU A 362 4.43 -15.59 14.23
C LEU A 362 3.49 -16.74 14.58
N ALA A 363 3.96 -17.71 15.37
CA ALA A 363 3.12 -18.82 15.83
C ALA A 363 1.92 -18.34 16.68
N GLU A 364 2.10 -17.30 17.50
CA GLU A 364 1.00 -16.65 18.24
C GLU A 364 0.00 -15.97 17.30
N ARG A 365 0.47 -15.31 16.24
CA ARG A 365 -0.40 -14.71 15.21
C ARG A 365 -1.15 -15.77 14.41
N ASP A 366 -0.49 -16.85 14.01
CA ASP A 366 -1.13 -17.94 13.26
C ASP A 366 -2.25 -18.59 14.08
N ARG A 367 -2.00 -18.86 15.37
CA ARG A 367 -3.05 -19.31 16.30
C ARG A 367 -4.22 -18.33 16.38
N ARG A 368 -3.93 -17.02 16.42
CA ARG A 368 -4.99 -16.01 16.46
C ARG A 368 -5.79 -15.95 15.16
N ILE A 369 -5.15 -16.18 14.03
CA ILE A 369 -5.82 -16.30 12.73
C ILE A 369 -6.74 -17.53 12.74
N ASP A 370 -6.25 -18.68 13.22
CA ASP A 370 -7.03 -19.91 13.33
C ASP A 370 -8.24 -19.74 14.28
N GLU A 371 -8.10 -19.00 15.37
CA GLU A 371 -9.22 -18.65 16.27
C GLU A 371 -10.28 -17.75 15.59
N LEU A 372 -9.89 -16.91 14.64
CA LEU A 372 -10.78 -16.01 13.91
C LEU A 372 -11.37 -16.62 12.63
N MET A 373 -10.85 -17.76 12.17
CA MET A 373 -11.36 -18.47 11.00
C MET A 373 -12.84 -18.91 11.13
N PRO A 374 -13.29 -19.48 12.27
CA PRO A 374 -14.70 -19.84 12.46
C PRO A 374 -15.65 -18.63 12.41
N THR A 375 -15.26 -17.50 13.02
CA THR A 375 -16.10 -16.29 13.04
C THR A 375 -16.19 -15.64 11.67
N THR A 376 -15.10 -15.63 10.90
CA THR A 376 -15.11 -15.16 9.51
C THR A 376 -15.94 -16.06 8.59
N ASN A 377 -15.93 -17.38 8.80
CA ASN A 377 -16.83 -18.30 8.10
C ASN A 377 -18.30 -18.06 8.46
N LEU A 378 -18.61 -17.90 9.75
CA LEU A 378 -19.97 -17.58 10.21
C LEU A 378 -20.47 -16.25 9.63
N LEU A 379 -19.63 -15.22 9.61
CA LEU A 379 -19.96 -13.94 8.97
C LEU A 379 -20.22 -14.09 7.47
N ARG A 380 -19.48 -14.96 6.79
CA ARG A 380 -19.71 -15.27 5.38
C ARG A 380 -21.05 -15.96 5.17
N GLU A 381 -21.37 -16.95 5.99
CA GLU A 381 -22.67 -17.65 5.97
C GLU A 381 -23.82 -16.68 6.22
N LYS A 382 -23.73 -15.83 7.27
CA LYS A 382 -24.73 -14.79 7.54
C LYS A 382 -24.84 -13.77 6.41
N GLY A 383 -23.72 -13.42 5.79
CA GLY A 383 -23.72 -12.58 4.58
C GLY A 383 -24.44 -13.23 3.40
N THR A 384 -24.36 -14.56 3.25
CA THR A 384 -25.13 -15.28 2.22
C THR A 384 -26.62 -15.36 2.55
N GLU A 385 -26.98 -15.61 3.82
CA GLU A 385 -28.38 -15.59 4.28
C GLU A 385 -29.02 -14.22 4.06
N LEU A 386 -28.32 -13.13 4.40
CA LEU A 386 -28.79 -11.77 4.18
C LEU A 386 -29.03 -11.48 2.69
N LYS A 387 -28.12 -11.91 1.79
CA LYS A 387 -28.32 -11.76 0.34
C LYS A 387 -29.53 -12.54 -0.16
N GLU A 388 -29.81 -13.72 0.39
CA GLU A 388 -31.01 -14.47 0.04
C GLU A 388 -32.28 -13.78 0.54
N LEU A 389 -32.26 -13.25 1.76
CA LEU A 389 -33.36 -12.46 2.31
C LEU A 389 -33.60 -11.19 1.48
N GLU A 390 -32.55 -10.43 1.15
CA GLU A 390 -32.65 -9.26 0.26
C GLU A 390 -33.27 -9.62 -1.10
N LYS A 391 -32.88 -10.76 -1.70
CA LYS A 391 -33.51 -11.24 -2.94
C LYS A 391 -34.97 -11.60 -2.75
N LYS A 392 -35.35 -12.22 -1.63
CA LYS A 392 -36.75 -12.54 -1.31
C LYS A 392 -37.56 -11.26 -1.14
N TYR A 393 -37.10 -10.30 -0.36
CA TYR A 393 -37.77 -9.02 -0.17
C TYR A 393 -37.83 -8.17 -1.45
N ALA A 394 -36.80 -8.23 -2.30
CA ALA A 394 -36.82 -7.55 -3.60
C ALA A 394 -37.92 -8.13 -4.51
N ARG A 395 -38.12 -9.46 -4.50
CA ARG A 395 -39.21 -10.11 -5.25
C ARG A 395 -40.57 -9.71 -4.72
N THR A 396 -40.80 -9.75 -3.41
CA THR A 396 -42.09 -9.36 -2.83
C THR A 396 -42.41 -7.89 -3.07
N VAL A 397 -41.42 -6.99 -2.98
CA VAL A 397 -41.60 -5.58 -3.34
C VAL A 397 -41.95 -5.42 -4.83
N GLN A 398 -41.37 -6.23 -5.70
CA GLN A 398 -41.68 -6.19 -7.13
C GLN A 398 -43.08 -6.73 -7.44
N GLU A 399 -43.51 -7.79 -6.74
CA GLU A 399 -44.88 -8.31 -6.77
C GLU A 399 -45.88 -7.23 -6.33
N TYR A 400 -45.66 -6.62 -5.15
CA TYR A 400 -46.53 -5.53 -4.68
C TYR A 400 -46.53 -4.32 -5.63
N LYS A 401 -45.41 -3.97 -6.25
CA LYS A 401 -45.38 -2.92 -7.28
C LYS A 401 -46.27 -3.28 -8.47
N SER A 402 -46.23 -4.54 -8.92
CA SER A 402 -47.09 -5.00 -10.02
C SER A 402 -48.58 -5.01 -9.64
N GLU A 403 -48.91 -5.41 -8.42
CA GLU A 403 -50.28 -5.35 -7.90
C GLU A 403 -50.79 -3.91 -7.79
N VAL A 404 -49.95 -2.97 -7.32
CA VAL A 404 -50.31 -1.54 -7.27
C VAL A 404 -50.60 -1.00 -8.66
N VAL A 405 -49.79 -1.35 -9.67
CA VAL A 405 -50.05 -0.94 -11.06
C VAL A 405 -51.38 -1.52 -11.57
N GLN A 406 -51.65 -2.80 -11.31
CA GLN A 406 -52.93 -3.42 -11.68
C GLN A 406 -54.12 -2.74 -11.01
N LEU A 407 -54.02 -2.42 -9.72
CA LEU A 407 -55.07 -1.69 -9.00
C LEU A 407 -55.25 -0.28 -9.53
N GLN A 408 -54.18 0.42 -9.92
CA GLN A 408 -54.25 1.73 -10.56
C GLN A 408 -54.97 1.67 -11.92
N GLU A 409 -54.66 0.66 -12.74
CA GLU A 409 -55.35 0.42 -14.01
C GLU A 409 -56.84 0.12 -13.80
N GLN A 410 -57.19 -0.68 -12.78
CA GLN A 410 -58.58 -0.95 -12.41
C GLN A 410 -59.32 0.32 -11.94
N CYS A 411 -58.69 1.15 -11.12
CA CYS A 411 -59.26 2.43 -10.68
C CYS A 411 -59.50 3.36 -11.88
N ALA A 412 -58.53 3.48 -12.79
CA ALA A 412 -58.68 4.29 -14.00
C ALA A 412 -59.82 3.78 -14.89
N ALA A 413 -59.96 2.47 -15.06
CA ALA A 413 -61.07 1.87 -15.80
C ALA A 413 -62.43 2.14 -15.13
N GLN A 414 -62.50 2.10 -13.79
CA GLN A 414 -63.72 2.44 -13.05
C GLN A 414 -64.09 3.92 -13.19
N GLU A 415 -63.11 4.82 -13.17
CA GLU A 415 -63.33 6.25 -13.41
C GLU A 415 -63.87 6.51 -14.82
N GLN A 416 -63.28 5.89 -15.85
CA GLN A 416 -63.80 5.97 -17.22
C GLN A 416 -65.24 5.48 -17.34
N LEU A 417 -65.58 4.37 -16.67
CA LEU A 417 -66.95 3.86 -16.67
C LEU A 417 -67.92 4.82 -15.96
N ARG A 418 -67.51 5.45 -14.85
CA ARG A 418 -68.31 6.45 -14.16
C ARG A 418 -68.57 7.68 -15.03
N GLU A 419 -67.55 8.16 -15.75
CA GLU A 419 -67.71 9.27 -16.71
C GLU A 419 -68.70 8.92 -17.82
N GLN A 420 -68.62 7.70 -18.37
CA GLN A 420 -69.59 7.23 -19.37
C GLN A 420 -71.02 7.17 -18.82
N LEU A 421 -71.20 6.67 -17.59
CA LEU A 421 -72.51 6.65 -16.94
C LEU A 421 -73.06 8.05 -16.69
N GLN A 422 -72.22 9.00 -16.28
CA GLN A 422 -72.62 10.40 -16.13
C GLN A 422 -73.07 11.01 -17.46
N LEU A 423 -72.32 10.76 -18.55
CA LEU A 423 -72.70 11.24 -19.89
C LEU A 423 -74.05 10.64 -20.33
N ASN A 424 -74.23 9.33 -20.12
CA ASN A 424 -75.50 8.66 -20.44
C ASN A 424 -76.66 9.21 -19.61
N ALA A 425 -76.45 9.49 -18.32
CA ALA A 425 -77.45 10.11 -17.46
C ALA A 425 -77.84 11.53 -17.95
N GLN A 426 -76.86 12.36 -18.35
CA GLN A 426 -77.13 13.67 -18.94
C GLN A 426 -77.94 13.57 -20.24
N GLN A 427 -77.61 12.60 -21.10
CA GLN A 427 -78.37 12.37 -22.33
C GLN A 427 -79.81 11.90 -22.05
N LEU A 428 -80.02 11.05 -21.03
CA LEU A 428 -81.35 10.62 -20.62
C LEU A 428 -82.16 11.80 -20.06
N GLN A 429 -81.56 12.62 -19.19
CA GLN A 429 -82.20 13.82 -18.68
C GLN A 429 -82.61 14.78 -19.82
N GLY A 430 -81.74 15.00 -20.80
CA GLY A 430 -82.08 15.81 -21.98
C GLY A 430 -83.24 15.23 -22.80
N ARG A 431 -83.34 13.90 -22.91
CA ARG A 431 -84.49 13.22 -23.54
C ARG A 431 -85.77 13.37 -22.72
N ASP A 432 -85.69 13.26 -21.40
CA ASP A 432 -86.84 13.43 -20.50
C ASP A 432 -87.38 14.86 -20.55
N GLU A 433 -86.50 15.87 -20.62
CA GLU A 433 -86.88 17.27 -20.82
C GLU A 433 -87.58 17.48 -22.17
N GLN A 434 -87.08 16.86 -23.25
CA GLN A 434 -87.73 16.87 -24.56
C GLN A 434 -89.12 16.22 -24.52
N MET A 435 -89.23 15.05 -23.88
CA MET A 435 -90.51 14.35 -23.70
C MET A 435 -91.49 15.17 -22.87
N ALA A 436 -91.03 15.84 -21.81
CA ALA A 436 -91.86 16.73 -21.00
C ALA A 436 -92.37 17.94 -21.81
N ASN A 437 -91.52 18.54 -22.66
CA ASN A 437 -91.93 19.63 -23.54
C ASN A 437 -92.95 19.16 -24.59
N LEU A 438 -92.74 18.00 -25.21
CA LEU A 438 -93.70 17.42 -26.14
C LEU A 438 -95.04 17.09 -25.46
N ASN A 439 -95.00 16.56 -24.23
CA ASN A 439 -96.21 16.31 -23.45
C ASN A 439 -96.98 17.59 -23.10
N ARG A 440 -96.28 18.68 -22.75
CA ARG A 440 -96.92 20.00 -22.56
C ARG A 440 -97.60 20.48 -23.85
N GLN A 441 -96.90 20.40 -24.98
CA GLN A 441 -97.49 20.77 -26.29
C GLN A 441 -98.74 19.92 -26.61
N LEU A 442 -98.69 18.61 -26.32
CA LEU A 442 -99.86 17.74 -26.49
C LEU A 442 -101.01 18.14 -25.54
N GLN A 443 -100.71 18.50 -24.29
CA GLN A 443 -101.73 18.98 -23.35
C GLN A 443 -102.34 20.31 -23.79
N ASP A 444 -101.54 21.26 -24.28
CA ASP A 444 -102.02 22.54 -24.81
C ASP A 444 -102.93 22.30 -26.01
N LEU A 445 -102.51 21.46 -26.96
CA LEU A 445 -103.34 21.07 -28.12
C LEU A 445 -104.62 20.33 -27.69
N GLN A 446 -104.57 19.50 -26.65
CA GLN A 446 -105.76 18.84 -26.09
C GLN A 446 -106.70 19.85 -25.44
N ALA A 447 -106.18 20.83 -24.70
CA ALA A 447 -106.96 21.90 -24.09
C ALA A 447 -107.61 22.78 -25.18
N GLU A 448 -106.87 23.12 -26.24
CA GLU A 448 -107.43 23.79 -27.43
C GLU A 448 -108.55 22.96 -28.06
N ARG A 449 -108.35 21.65 -28.25
CA ARG A 449 -109.42 20.77 -28.76
C ARG A 449 -110.63 20.72 -27.84
N GLN A 450 -110.45 20.70 -26.52
CA GLN A 450 -111.55 20.74 -25.56
C GLN A 450 -112.28 22.08 -25.58
N HIS A 451 -111.55 23.20 -25.65
CA HIS A 451 -112.13 24.53 -25.79
C HIS A 451 -112.90 24.66 -27.11
N LEU A 452 -112.34 24.17 -28.22
CA LEU A 452 -113.03 24.08 -29.50
C LEU A 452 -114.27 23.18 -29.42
N ALA A 453 -114.21 22.04 -28.71
CA ALA A 453 -115.37 21.18 -28.50
C ALA A 453 -116.48 21.87 -27.67
N GLN A 454 -116.12 22.61 -26.63
CA GLN A 454 -117.06 23.39 -25.81
C GLN A 454 -117.68 24.54 -26.60
N THR A 455 -116.90 25.25 -27.43
CA THR A 455 -117.45 26.28 -28.31
C THR A 455 -118.41 25.68 -29.34
N VAL A 456 -118.12 24.47 -29.86
CA VAL A 456 -119.06 23.71 -30.70
C VAL A 456 -120.32 23.30 -29.95
N GLN A 457 -120.22 22.88 -28.68
CA GLN A 457 -121.40 22.59 -27.83
C GLN A 457 -122.22 23.83 -27.45
N SER A 458 -121.66 25.03 -27.55
CA SER A 458 -122.38 26.31 -27.38
C SER A 458 -123.16 26.73 -28.64
N ILE A 459 -122.94 26.09 -29.78
CA ILE A 459 -123.60 26.41 -31.04
C ILE A 459 -125.13 26.21 -30.97
N PRO A 460 -125.70 25.14 -30.38
CA PRO A 460 -127.16 24.95 -30.31
C PRO A 460 -127.89 26.08 -29.58
N GLY A 461 -127.33 26.62 -28.49
CA GLY A 461 -127.93 27.76 -27.78
C GLY A 461 -127.85 29.08 -28.55
N LYS A 462 -126.85 29.21 -29.43
CA LYS A 462 -126.75 30.32 -30.39
C LYS A 462 -127.70 30.11 -31.57
N ASP A 463 -127.91 28.87 -32.02
CA ASP A 463 -128.90 28.53 -33.05
C ASP A 463 -130.32 28.81 -32.56
N GLU A 464 -130.67 28.50 -31.29
CA GLU A 464 -131.95 28.91 -30.70
C GLU A 464 -132.12 30.44 -30.60
N GLN A 465 -131.04 31.17 -30.29
CA GLN A 465 -131.06 32.63 -30.29
C GLN A 465 -131.18 33.20 -31.72
N ILE A 466 -130.54 32.56 -32.69
CA ILE A 466 -130.67 32.88 -34.11
C ILE A 466 -132.09 32.60 -34.57
N ASP A 467 -132.73 31.50 -34.16
CA ASP A 467 -134.13 31.20 -34.48
C ASP A 467 -135.08 32.26 -33.89
N ARG A 468 -134.88 32.65 -32.61
CA ARG A 468 -135.66 33.73 -31.99
C ARG A 468 -135.44 35.07 -32.69
N LEU A 469 -134.19 35.40 -33.04
CA LEU A 469 -133.87 36.63 -33.75
C LEU A 469 -134.32 36.59 -35.21
N GLN A 470 -134.37 35.43 -35.85
CA GLN A 470 -134.93 35.24 -37.19
C GLN A 470 -136.45 35.36 -37.18
N GLN A 471 -137.12 34.87 -36.14
CA GLN A 471 -138.56 35.09 -35.94
C GLN A 471 -138.86 36.58 -35.74
N ARG A 472 -138.04 37.27 -34.95
CA ARG A 472 -138.13 38.73 -34.73
C ARG A 472 -137.73 39.53 -35.97
N LEU A 473 -136.77 39.06 -36.75
CA LEU A 473 -136.41 39.62 -38.05
C LEU A 473 -137.47 39.33 -39.11
N LYS A 474 -138.25 38.26 -39.02
CA LYS A 474 -139.39 38.00 -39.91
C LYS A 474 -140.52 38.99 -39.61
N GLU A 475 -140.74 39.31 -38.35
CA GLU A 475 -141.66 40.37 -37.90
C GLU A 475 -141.17 41.78 -38.31
N LEU A 476 -139.86 42.04 -38.21
CA LEU A 476 -139.26 43.34 -38.58
C LEU A 476 -139.01 43.49 -40.10
N ARG A 477 -138.81 42.41 -40.85
CA ARG A 477 -138.70 42.41 -42.33
C ARG A 477 -140.05 42.46 -43.03
N GLY A 478 -141.15 42.14 -42.33
CA GLY A 478 -142.50 42.46 -42.81
C GLY A 478 -142.82 43.96 -42.78
N THR A 479 -142.17 44.71 -41.89
CA THR A 479 -142.48 46.13 -41.62
C THR A 479 -141.48 47.13 -42.22
N LEU A 480 -140.28 46.67 -42.58
CA LEU A 480 -139.27 47.42 -43.33
C LEU A 480 -138.94 46.64 -44.61
N ARG A 481 -139.89 46.61 -45.54
CA ARG A 481 -139.92 47.57 -46.64
C ARG A 481 -138.69 47.37 -47.52
N GLU A 482 -138.88 46.83 -48.73
CA GLU A 482 -138.95 47.74 -49.89
C GLU A 482 -137.73 48.69 -49.87
N LYS A 483 -136.52 48.15 -50.05
CA LYS A 483 -135.38 48.79 -50.75
C LYS A 483 -134.13 47.91 -50.70
N ALA A 484 -133.90 47.28 -51.86
CA ALA A 484 -132.62 47.00 -52.53
C ALA A 484 -131.35 47.55 -51.83
N VAL A 485 -130.31 46.72 -51.54
CA VAL A 485 -129.23 46.20 -52.47
C VAL A 485 -128.30 47.35 -52.95
N PRO A 486 -126.99 47.20 -53.27
CA PRO A 486 -125.99 46.11 -53.14
C PRO A 486 -124.71 46.57 -52.35
N ALA A 487 -123.79 45.73 -51.85
CA ALA A 487 -122.75 44.89 -52.48
C ALA A 487 -121.74 45.62 -53.41
N LYS A 488 -120.43 45.51 -53.10
CA LYS A 488 -119.31 45.01 -53.96
C LYS A 488 -117.93 45.58 -53.53
N THR A 489 -117.00 44.74 -53.04
CA THR A 489 -115.88 44.02 -53.75
C THR A 489 -114.68 44.93 -54.10
N ALA A 490 -113.51 44.74 -53.47
CA ALA A 490 -112.40 43.83 -53.88
C ALA A 490 -111.24 44.66 -54.52
N PRO A 491 -110.07 44.12 -54.94
CA PRO A 491 -109.24 42.97 -54.48
C PRO A 491 -107.69 43.21 -54.60
N THR A 492 -106.92 42.11 -54.43
CA THR A 492 -105.67 41.70 -55.17
C THR A 492 -104.33 42.37 -54.80
N LYS A 493 -103.14 41.73 -54.77
CA LYS A 493 -102.60 40.47 -55.34
C LYS A 493 -101.17 40.17 -54.82
N GLU A 494 -100.73 38.89 -54.91
CA GLU A 494 -99.38 38.34 -55.24
C GLU A 494 -98.13 38.73 -54.41
N GLY A 495 -97.09 37.90 -54.16
CA GLY A 495 -96.74 36.53 -54.56
C GLY A 495 -95.28 36.16 -54.17
N SER A 496 -95.04 34.88 -53.86
CA SER A 496 -93.91 33.97 -54.23
C SER A 496 -92.41 34.14 -53.83
N ARG A 497 -91.88 33.01 -53.28
CA ARG A 497 -90.66 32.18 -53.61
C ARG A 497 -89.21 32.50 -53.13
N GLN A 498 -88.66 31.49 -52.41
CA GLN A 498 -87.40 30.70 -52.58
C GLN A 498 -86.00 31.10 -52.03
N ALA A 499 -85.40 30.13 -51.29
CA ALA A 499 -84.06 29.49 -51.39
C ALA A 499 -82.75 30.04 -50.71
N ARG A 500 -82.24 29.17 -49.79
CA ARG A 500 -80.87 28.72 -49.36
C ARG A 500 -79.54 29.54 -49.53
N GLN A 501 -78.77 29.47 -48.41
CA GLN A 501 -77.32 29.14 -48.19
C GLN A 501 -76.23 30.23 -47.88
N ASN A 502 -75.71 30.11 -46.64
CA ASN A 502 -74.31 30.13 -46.09
C ASN A 502 -73.30 31.30 -46.23
N GLY A 503 -72.64 31.62 -45.08
CA GLY A 503 -71.18 31.55 -44.90
C GLY A 503 -70.42 32.80 -44.37
N ALA A 504 -69.55 32.64 -43.34
CA ALA A 504 -68.30 33.40 -43.12
C ALA A 504 -67.39 32.77 -42.00
N GLU A 505 -66.06 32.79 -42.25
CA GLU A 505 -64.87 32.20 -41.56
C GLU A 505 -64.30 33.05 -40.37
N PRO A 506 -63.01 33.00 -39.86
CA PRO A 506 -61.79 32.21 -40.19
C PRO A 506 -60.73 31.79 -39.09
N SER A 507 -59.81 30.88 -39.52
CA SER A 507 -58.33 30.72 -39.31
C SER A 507 -57.62 30.44 -37.96
N THR A 508 -56.68 29.46 -37.93
CA THR A 508 -55.19 29.66 -37.75
C THR A 508 -54.32 28.37 -37.76
N SER A 509 -53.22 28.43 -38.54
CA SER A 509 -51.82 27.94 -38.34
C SER A 509 -51.46 26.46 -38.03
N ALA A 510 -50.72 25.85 -38.96
CA ALA A 510 -49.96 24.59 -38.82
C ALA A 510 -48.45 24.84 -38.59
N GLY A 511 -47.82 24.07 -37.70
CA GLY A 511 -46.39 24.13 -37.38
C GLY A 511 -45.72 22.76 -37.39
N GLN A 512 -44.56 22.68 -38.06
CA GLN A 512 -43.62 21.54 -38.08
C GLN A 512 -42.89 21.39 -36.73
N PRO A 513 -42.44 20.18 -36.32
CA PRO A 513 -41.38 20.04 -35.33
C PRO A 513 -40.01 19.88 -36.01
N LYS A 514 -39.17 20.92 -35.85
CA LYS A 514 -37.70 20.86 -36.00
C LYS A 514 -37.15 20.14 -34.77
N VAL A 515 -36.37 19.08 -34.96
CA VAL A 515 -35.60 18.42 -33.88
C VAL A 515 -34.55 19.40 -33.36
N THR A 516 -34.79 20.02 -32.21
CA THR A 516 -33.76 20.67 -31.40
C THR A 516 -32.99 19.57 -30.66
N LYS A 517 -31.73 19.33 -31.04
CA LYS A 517 -30.78 18.66 -30.14
C LYS A 517 -30.66 19.54 -28.90
N ASN A 518 -31.32 19.15 -27.81
CA ASN A 518 -31.07 19.72 -26.49
C ASN A 518 -29.57 19.63 -26.23
N LYS A 519 -28.94 20.79 -26.08
CA LYS A 519 -27.54 20.94 -25.72
C LYS A 519 -27.41 20.38 -24.30
N GLN A 520 -27.03 19.11 -24.19
CA GLN A 520 -26.82 18.46 -22.89
C GLN A 520 -25.61 19.11 -22.23
N GLU A 521 -25.87 19.96 -21.25
CA GLU A 521 -24.82 20.47 -20.37
C GLU A 521 -24.44 19.38 -19.35
N ASP A 522 -23.15 19.20 -19.14
CA ASP A 522 -22.60 18.30 -18.14
C ASP A 522 -22.37 19.04 -16.82
N ASP A 523 -22.59 18.34 -15.71
CA ASP A 523 -22.25 18.89 -14.40
C ASP A 523 -20.74 18.78 -14.15
N LEU A 524 -20.01 19.81 -14.57
CA LEU A 524 -18.54 19.87 -14.45
C LEU A 524 -18.03 19.77 -12.99
N LYS A 525 -18.91 19.95 -12.00
CA LYS A 525 -18.59 19.77 -10.57
C LYS A 525 -18.26 18.32 -10.20
N LYS A 526 -18.60 17.36 -11.07
CA LYS A 526 -18.27 15.93 -10.88
C LYS A 526 -16.79 15.61 -11.12
N ILE A 527 -16.03 16.54 -11.71
CA ILE A 527 -14.58 16.39 -11.89
C ILE A 527 -13.89 16.84 -10.60
N HIS A 528 -13.05 15.98 -10.05
CA HIS A 528 -12.28 16.24 -8.84
C HIS A 528 -11.41 17.49 -9.01
N GLY A 529 -11.59 18.47 -8.12
CA GLY A 529 -10.86 19.75 -8.16
C GLY A 529 -11.63 20.93 -8.77
N ILE A 530 -12.76 20.67 -9.48
CA ILE A 530 -13.63 21.72 -10.01
C ILE A 530 -14.74 22.03 -8.99
N GLY A 531 -14.55 23.11 -8.21
CA GLY A 531 -15.58 23.64 -7.31
C GLY A 531 -16.69 24.42 -8.03
N PRO A 532 -17.81 24.76 -7.34
CA PRO A 532 -18.95 25.45 -7.94
C PRO A 532 -18.60 26.79 -8.62
N ALA A 533 -17.68 27.56 -8.03
CA ALA A 533 -17.21 28.83 -8.60
C ALA A 533 -16.41 28.60 -9.90
N LEU A 534 -15.57 27.56 -9.93
CA LEU A 534 -14.73 27.24 -11.08
C LEU A 534 -15.56 26.67 -12.23
N ALA A 535 -16.56 25.84 -11.92
CA ALA A 535 -17.55 25.38 -12.90
C ALA A 535 -18.33 26.54 -13.55
N GLN A 536 -18.76 27.52 -12.75
CA GLN A 536 -19.41 28.73 -13.29
C GLN A 536 -18.49 29.53 -14.22
N THR A 537 -17.21 29.68 -13.87
CA THR A 537 -16.24 30.35 -14.73
C THR A 537 -15.97 29.56 -16.01
N LEU A 538 -15.89 28.23 -15.94
CA LEU A 538 -15.75 27.37 -17.12
C LEU A 538 -16.95 27.45 -18.06
N HIS A 539 -18.18 27.52 -17.52
CA HIS A 539 -19.39 27.75 -18.30
C HIS A 539 -19.35 29.13 -18.98
N LYS A 540 -18.89 30.18 -18.28
CA LYS A 540 -18.68 31.51 -18.88
C LYS A 540 -17.62 31.50 -19.99
N LEU A 541 -16.64 30.62 -19.90
CA LEU A 541 -15.61 30.40 -20.92
C LEU A 541 -16.08 29.51 -22.09
N GLY A 542 -17.33 29.03 -22.07
CA GLY A 542 -17.93 28.22 -23.14
C GLY A 542 -17.65 26.71 -23.04
N THR A 543 -17.10 26.25 -21.92
CA THR A 543 -16.90 24.82 -21.64
C THR A 543 -18.10 24.32 -20.84
N HIS A 544 -18.93 23.48 -21.44
CA HIS A 544 -20.18 22.98 -20.84
C HIS A 544 -20.27 21.45 -20.81
N THR A 545 -19.29 20.73 -21.37
CA THR A 545 -19.33 19.27 -21.50
C THR A 545 -18.03 18.61 -21.06
N PHE A 546 -18.10 17.38 -20.53
CA PHE A 546 -16.96 16.57 -20.13
C PHE A 546 -16.03 16.27 -21.31
N ILE A 547 -16.58 16.08 -22.51
CA ILE A 547 -15.80 15.80 -23.72
C ILE A 547 -14.88 16.97 -24.11
N GLN A 548 -15.28 18.22 -23.84
CA GLN A 548 -14.45 19.40 -24.12
C GLN A 548 -13.21 19.41 -23.21
N ILE A 549 -13.38 19.12 -21.92
CA ILE A 549 -12.27 19.04 -20.96
C ILE A 549 -11.37 17.83 -21.27
N ALA A 550 -11.97 16.69 -21.61
CA ALA A 550 -11.23 15.47 -21.97
C ALA A 550 -10.33 15.63 -23.21
N ARG A 551 -10.59 16.62 -24.06
CA ARG A 551 -9.85 16.90 -25.30
C ARG A 551 -8.84 18.05 -25.17
N TRP A 552 -8.69 18.67 -24.00
CA TRP A 552 -7.72 19.73 -23.81
C TRP A 552 -6.29 19.26 -24.06
N LYS A 553 -5.58 20.02 -24.89
CA LYS A 553 -4.13 19.86 -25.08
C LYS A 553 -3.38 20.70 -24.07
N GLN A 554 -2.07 20.49 -23.98
CA GLN A 554 -1.18 21.22 -23.07
C GLN A 554 -1.33 22.75 -23.21
N GLU A 555 -1.47 23.24 -24.44
CA GLU A 555 -1.70 24.65 -24.76
C GLU A 555 -3.07 25.17 -24.28
N ASP A 556 -4.10 24.34 -24.30
CA ASP A 556 -5.45 24.70 -23.85
C ASP A 556 -5.49 24.79 -22.31
N ILE A 557 -4.78 23.89 -21.63
CA ILE A 557 -4.63 23.92 -20.16
C ILE A 557 -4.01 25.25 -19.73
N GLU A 558 -2.95 25.70 -20.40
CA GLU A 558 -2.26 26.96 -20.07
C GLU A 558 -3.13 28.19 -20.34
N LYS A 559 -3.85 28.22 -21.47
CA LYS A 559 -4.79 29.30 -21.81
C LYS A 559 -5.96 29.38 -20.82
N ILE A 560 -6.51 28.23 -20.42
CA ILE A 560 -7.64 28.17 -19.49
C ILE A 560 -7.16 28.48 -18.06
N ALA A 561 -6.02 27.96 -17.63
CA ALA A 561 -5.42 28.28 -16.34
C ALA A 561 -5.18 29.80 -16.17
N LYS A 562 -4.64 30.45 -17.21
CA LYS A 562 -4.45 31.91 -17.23
C LYS A 562 -5.78 32.68 -17.13
N LYS A 563 -6.85 32.18 -17.74
CA LYS A 563 -8.20 32.78 -17.67
C LYS A 563 -8.95 32.48 -16.36
N LEU A 564 -8.57 31.40 -15.67
CA LEU A 564 -9.13 30.99 -14.38
C LEU A 564 -8.31 31.55 -13.20
N GLU A 565 -7.30 32.39 -13.45
CA GLU A 565 -6.37 32.92 -12.43
C GLU A 565 -5.82 31.80 -11.52
N THR A 566 -5.62 30.61 -12.08
CA THR A 566 -5.24 29.40 -11.35
C THR A 566 -3.99 28.80 -11.99
N ASP A 567 -3.11 28.20 -11.18
CA ASP A 567 -1.89 27.57 -11.70
C ASP A 567 -2.20 26.44 -12.70
N PRO A 568 -1.56 26.42 -13.90
CA PRO A 568 -1.69 25.32 -14.85
C PRO A 568 -1.32 23.96 -14.26
N GLU A 569 -0.40 23.95 -13.29
CA GLU A 569 -0.02 22.75 -12.56
C GLU A 569 -1.16 22.18 -11.72
N ARG A 570 -2.11 22.99 -11.25
CA ARG A 570 -3.26 22.50 -10.49
C ARG A 570 -4.15 21.59 -11.34
N ILE A 571 -4.46 22.01 -12.57
CA ILE A 571 -5.26 21.22 -13.53
C ILE A 571 -4.58 19.86 -13.83
N LYS A 572 -3.23 19.85 -13.88
CA LYS A 572 -2.45 18.61 -14.04
C LYS A 572 -2.41 17.75 -12.78
N ARG A 573 -2.15 18.34 -11.61
CA ARG A 573 -2.07 17.66 -10.30
C ARG A 573 -3.40 17.01 -9.94
N GLU A 574 -4.51 17.71 -10.19
CA GLU A 574 -5.87 17.24 -9.94
C GLU A 574 -6.43 16.36 -11.07
N LYS A 575 -5.64 16.11 -12.13
CA LYS A 575 -5.95 15.17 -13.23
C LYS A 575 -7.31 15.39 -13.89
N TRP A 576 -7.71 16.65 -14.11
CA TRP A 576 -9.04 16.99 -14.62
C TRP A 576 -9.39 16.30 -15.95
N ILE A 577 -8.42 16.14 -16.86
CA ILE A 577 -8.63 15.45 -18.15
C ILE A 577 -8.98 13.97 -17.95
N ALA A 578 -8.26 13.29 -17.05
CA ALA A 578 -8.47 11.87 -16.79
C ALA A 578 -9.84 11.63 -16.12
N ASP A 579 -10.22 12.52 -15.20
CA ASP A 579 -11.50 12.42 -14.51
C ASP A 579 -12.67 12.86 -15.42
N ALA A 580 -12.47 13.83 -16.31
CA ALA A 580 -13.44 14.18 -17.35
C ALA A 580 -13.71 13.01 -18.31
N LYS A 581 -12.68 12.27 -18.72
CA LYS A 581 -12.85 11.03 -19.51
C LYS A 581 -13.67 9.98 -18.76
N LYS A 582 -13.43 9.83 -17.45
CA LYS A 582 -14.18 8.90 -16.59
C LYS A 582 -15.64 9.31 -16.44
N GLN A 583 -15.92 10.59 -16.20
CA GLN A 583 -17.28 11.11 -16.07
C GLN A 583 -18.04 11.05 -17.40
N HIS A 584 -17.36 11.30 -18.53
CA HIS A 584 -17.94 11.11 -19.86
C HIS A 584 -18.34 9.65 -20.09
N TYR A 585 -17.45 8.70 -19.78
CA TYR A 585 -17.74 7.27 -19.90
C TYR A 585 -18.92 6.85 -19.01
N GLN A 586 -19.00 7.35 -17.78
CA GLN A 586 -20.11 7.05 -16.87
C GLN A 586 -21.45 7.60 -17.34
N LYS A 587 -21.47 8.77 -17.99
CA LYS A 587 -22.71 9.43 -18.44
C LYS A 587 -23.16 8.97 -19.83
N TYR A 588 -22.21 8.73 -20.74
CA TYR A 588 -22.48 8.48 -22.16
C TYR A 588 -22.12 7.07 -22.63
N GLY A 589 -21.40 6.27 -21.83
CA GLY A 589 -20.97 4.92 -22.20
C GLY A 589 -19.86 4.86 -23.27
N GLU A 590 -19.40 6.02 -23.76
CA GLU A 590 -18.38 6.13 -24.81
C GLU A 590 -16.98 6.36 -24.23
N ARG A 591 -15.99 5.59 -24.71
CA ARG A 591 -14.58 5.68 -24.28
C ARG A 591 -13.79 6.62 -25.22
N LEU A 592 -13.21 7.68 -24.66
CA LEU A 592 -12.46 8.75 -25.35
C LEU A 592 -10.94 8.61 -25.31
#